data_AF-A0AAE5P4P3-F1
#
_entry.id   AF-A0AAE5P4P3-F1
#
_cell.length_a   1.000
_cell.length_b   1.000
_cell.length_c   1.000
_cell.angle_alpha   90.00
_cell.angle_beta   90.00
_cell.angle_gamma   90.00
#
_symmetry.space_group_name_H-M   'P 1'
#
loop_
_entity.id
_entity.type
_entity.pdbx_description
1 polymer ?
#
loop_
_entity_poly.entity_id
_entity_poly.type
_entity_poly.pdbx_seq_one_letter_code
_entity_poly.pdbx_strand_id
1 'polypeptide(L)'
;AFEQVGVNVGPMSGVTTDTLKTQGQAINPKDMKPGDVVFFDTYKIDGHVGIYVGNNQFLGCQGKTGVAIASMAKGTYFGERFNGRVKRF
;
A
#
# COMPACT_ATOMS: atom_id res chain seq x y z
N ALA A 1 3.42 -9.58 7.58
CA ALA A 1 2.90 -8.38 8.28
C ALA A 1 1.49 -8.63 8.79
N PHE A 2 0.45 -8.64 7.95
CA PHE A 2 -0.95 -8.85 8.39
C PHE A 2 -1.18 -10.16 9.13
N GLU A 3 -0.63 -11.27 8.65
CA GLU A 3 -0.75 -12.58 9.32
C GLU A 3 -0.18 -12.59 10.76
N GLN A 4 0.90 -11.84 11.01
CA GLN A 4 1.54 -11.76 12.34
C GLN A 4 0.64 -11.08 13.38
N VAL A 5 -0.35 -10.32 12.94
CA VAL A 5 -1.35 -9.67 13.79
C VAL A 5 -2.75 -10.30 13.64
N GLY A 6 -2.83 -11.50 13.06
CA GLY A 6 -4.07 -12.27 12.95
C GLY A 6 -5.00 -11.84 11.81
N VAL A 7 -4.56 -10.95 10.91
CA VAL A 7 -5.35 -10.52 9.75
C VAL A 7 -5.01 -11.42 8.55
N ASN A 8 -6.00 -12.18 8.07
CA ASN A 8 -5.84 -13.08 6.94
C ASN A 8 -6.17 -12.37 5.63
N VAL A 9 -5.16 -12.23 4.77
CA VAL A 9 -5.29 -11.66 3.41
C VAL A 9 -5.08 -12.73 2.31
N GLY A 10 -5.07 -14.00 2.68
CA GLY A 10 -4.74 -15.14 1.84
C GLY A 10 -3.39 -15.78 2.19
N PRO A 11 -3.05 -16.92 1.56
CA PRO A 11 -1.82 -17.65 1.82
C PRO A 11 -0.60 -16.86 1.33
N MET A 12 0.50 -16.86 2.11
CA MET A 12 1.72 -16.11 1.79
C MET A 12 2.31 -16.43 0.41
N SER A 13 2.08 -17.64 -0.12
CA SER A 13 2.53 -18.07 -1.44
C SER A 13 1.71 -17.53 -2.62
N GLY A 14 0.50 -16.99 -2.37
CA GLY A 14 -0.43 -16.56 -3.43
C GLY A 14 -0.87 -15.10 -3.35
N VAL A 15 -0.52 -14.39 -2.27
CA VAL A 15 -0.89 -12.98 -2.10
C VAL A 15 0.02 -12.10 -2.96
N THR A 16 -0.59 -11.34 -3.86
CA THR A 16 0.06 -10.40 -4.77
C THR A 16 -0.64 -9.05 -4.72
N THR A 17 -0.07 -8.02 -5.37
CA THR A 17 -0.75 -6.73 -5.50
C THR A 17 -2.12 -6.85 -6.17
N ASP A 18 -2.24 -7.74 -7.17
CA ASP A 18 -3.47 -7.96 -7.92
C ASP A 18 -4.56 -8.69 -7.11
N THR A 19 -4.18 -9.51 -6.12
CA THR A 19 -5.16 -10.10 -5.18
C THR A 19 -5.54 -9.11 -4.09
N LEU A 20 -4.58 -8.35 -3.55
CA LEU A 20 -4.83 -7.37 -2.48
C LEU A 20 -5.76 -6.24 -2.94
N LYS A 21 -5.66 -5.79 -4.20
CA LYS A 21 -6.50 -4.69 -4.71
C LYS A 21 -7.98 -5.04 -4.82
N THR A 22 -8.34 -6.33 -4.85
CA THR A 22 -9.74 -6.79 -4.96
C THR A 22 -10.33 -7.24 -3.63
N GLN A 23 -9.49 -7.50 -2.63
CA GLN A 23 -9.90 -7.87 -1.29
C GLN A 23 -10.09 -6.64 -0.38
N GLY A 24 -10.61 -6.87 0.83
CA GLY A 24 -10.79 -5.83 1.86
C GLY A 24 -11.80 -4.73 1.51
N GLN A 25 -12.01 -3.83 2.45
CA GLN A 25 -12.89 -2.66 2.27
C GLN A 25 -12.17 -1.57 1.47
N ALA A 26 -12.83 -1.01 0.45
CA ALA A 26 -12.33 0.19 -0.23
C ALA A 26 -12.52 1.41 0.67
N ILE A 27 -11.45 2.18 0.87
CA ILE A 27 -11.44 3.38 1.70
C ILE A 27 -11.17 4.60 0.81
N ASN A 28 -11.86 5.71 1.08
CA ASN A 28 -11.53 6.97 0.44
C ASN A 28 -10.15 7.44 0.94
N PRO A 29 -9.22 7.90 0.09
CA PRO A 29 -7.92 8.40 0.54
C PRO A 29 -7.96 9.44 1.66
N LYS A 30 -9.06 10.20 1.78
CA LYS A 30 -9.25 11.17 2.87
C LYS A 30 -9.50 10.52 4.25
N ASP A 31 -9.99 9.29 4.25
CA ASP A 31 -10.36 8.51 5.46
C ASP A 31 -9.32 7.43 5.79
N MET A 32 -8.18 7.42 5.09
CA MET A 32 -7.14 6.42 5.30
C MET A 32 -6.47 6.59 6.67
N LYS A 33 -6.18 5.46 7.32
CA LYS A 33 -5.59 5.38 8.65
C LYS A 33 -4.35 4.49 8.64
N PRO A 34 -3.40 4.69 9.57
CA PRO A 34 -2.26 3.80 9.70
C PRO A 34 -2.70 2.32 9.71
N GLY A 35 -2.03 1.48 8.93
CA GLY A 35 -2.40 0.09 8.71
C GLY A 35 -3.15 -0.18 7.40
N ASP A 36 -3.75 0.85 6.79
CA ASP A 36 -4.38 0.70 5.47
C ASP A 36 -3.33 0.44 4.39
N VAL A 37 -3.73 -0.31 3.37
CA VAL A 37 -2.90 -0.64 2.23
C VAL A 37 -3.13 0.38 1.12
N VAL A 38 -2.06 1.02 0.66
CA VAL A 38 -2.05 2.06 -0.39
C VAL A 38 -1.37 1.53 -1.65
N PHE A 39 -1.89 1.93 -2.82
CA PHE A 39 -1.44 1.42 -4.12
C PHE A 39 -0.86 2.54 -5.00
N PHE A 40 0.09 2.15 -5.85
CA PHE A 40 0.81 3.07 -6.70
C PHE A 40 0.97 2.55 -8.12
N ASP A 41 0.77 3.44 -9.09
CA ASP A 41 1.01 3.22 -10.50
C ASP A 41 2.49 3.48 -10.81
N THR A 42 3.30 2.42 -10.70
CA THR A 42 4.76 2.50 -10.88
C THR A 42 5.18 2.01 -12.28
N TYR A 43 5.54 0.74 -12.41
CA TYR A 43 5.85 0.10 -13.70
C TYR A 43 4.60 -0.39 -14.44
N LYS A 44 3.46 -0.44 -13.74
CA LYS A 44 2.10 -0.73 -14.26
C LYS A 44 1.07 -0.11 -13.31
N ILE A 45 -0.21 -0.13 -13.72
CA ILE A 45 -1.33 0.19 -12.83
C ILE A 45 -1.34 -0.81 -11.66
N ASP A 46 -1.46 -0.30 -10.43
CA ASP A 46 -1.31 -1.08 -9.19
C ASP A 46 0.01 -1.90 -9.22
N GLY A 47 1.10 -1.28 -9.69
CA GLY A 47 2.42 -1.92 -9.79
C GLY A 47 3.14 -2.02 -8.45
N HIS A 48 2.80 -1.17 -7.48
CA HIS A 48 3.39 -1.22 -6.15
C HIS A 48 2.34 -1.04 -5.06
N VAL A 49 2.65 -1.55 -3.86
CA VAL A 49 1.76 -1.50 -2.70
C VAL A 49 2.59 -1.31 -1.43
N GLY A 50 2.00 -0.65 -0.43
CA GLY A 50 2.60 -0.53 0.89
C GLY A 50 1.56 -0.24 1.97
N ILE A 51 2.03 -0.18 3.22
CA ILE A 51 1.18 0.03 4.39
C ILE A 51 1.29 1.49 4.82
N TYR A 52 0.18 2.21 4.82
CA TYR A 52 0.12 3.60 5.28
C TYR A 52 0.50 3.68 6.76
N VAL A 53 1.32 4.67 7.12
CA VAL A 53 1.80 4.88 8.50
C VAL A 53 1.38 6.23 9.08
N GLY A 54 0.54 6.99 8.37
CA GLY A 54 0.15 8.35 8.75
C GLY A 54 0.99 9.43 8.06
N ASN A 55 0.61 10.69 8.25
CA ASN A 55 1.38 11.87 7.79
C ASN A 55 1.79 11.84 6.30
N ASN A 56 0.94 11.32 5.40
CA ASN A 56 1.27 11.10 3.99
C ASN A 56 2.54 10.24 3.78
N GLN A 57 2.78 9.26 4.64
CA GLN A 57 3.89 8.32 4.52
C GLN A 57 3.40 6.87 4.52
N PHE A 58 4.19 5.99 3.93
CA PHE A 58 3.91 4.56 3.90
C PHE A 58 5.19 3.75 4.10
N LEU A 59 5.06 2.57 4.69
CA LEU A 59 6.08 1.53 4.75
C LEU A 59 5.95 0.65 3.50
N GLY A 60 7.01 0.56 2.71
CA GLY A 60 7.05 -0.28 1.52
C GLY A 60 8.41 -0.93 1.33
N CYS A 61 8.51 -1.81 0.33
CA CYS A 61 9.77 -2.45 -0.06
C CYS A 61 10.16 -2.00 -1.47
N GLN A 62 11.04 -1.00 -1.56
CA GLN A 62 11.44 -0.45 -2.86
C GLN A 62 12.72 -1.12 -3.35
N GLY A 63 12.87 -1.24 -4.68
CA GLY A 63 14.01 -1.95 -5.26
C GLY A 63 15.40 -1.36 -4.93
N LYS A 64 15.50 -0.07 -4.60
CA LYS A 64 16.78 0.59 -4.26
C LYS A 64 17.04 0.68 -2.76
N THR A 65 16.00 0.90 -1.96
CA THR A 65 16.12 1.20 -0.51
C THR A 65 15.70 0.04 0.37
N GLY A 66 15.17 -1.05 -0.21
CA GLY A 66 14.61 -2.15 0.57
C GLY A 66 13.39 -1.71 1.35
N VAL A 67 13.23 -2.23 2.57
CA VAL A 67 12.12 -1.88 3.47
C VAL A 67 12.38 -0.49 4.06
N ALA A 68 11.58 0.49 3.65
CA ALA A 68 11.73 1.86 4.13
C ALA A 68 10.39 2.61 4.16
N ILE A 69 10.36 3.65 5.00
CA ILE A 69 9.27 4.63 5.01
C ILE A 69 9.53 5.64 3.88
N ALA A 70 8.54 5.84 3.02
CA ALA A 70 8.59 6.80 1.93
C ALA A 70 7.42 7.79 2.00
N SER A 71 7.64 8.99 1.47
CA SER A 71 6.65 10.06 1.43
C SER A 71 5.76 9.93 0.19
N MET A 72 4.47 10.17 0.38
CA MET A 72 3.43 10.33 -0.65
C MET A 72 3.03 11.80 -0.84
N ALA A 73 3.80 12.75 -0.28
CA ALA A 73 3.53 14.16 -0.49
C ALA A 73 3.67 14.54 -1.97
N LYS A 74 2.91 15.53 -2.42
CA LYS A 74 2.99 16.06 -3.78
C LYS A 74 4.43 16.48 -4.13
N GLY A 75 4.90 16.13 -5.32
CA GLY A 75 6.26 16.39 -5.79
C GLY A 75 7.29 15.33 -5.39
N THR A 76 6.87 14.25 -4.73
CA THR A 76 7.70 13.06 -4.48
C THR A 76 7.37 11.95 -5.49
N TYR A 77 8.31 11.02 -5.70
CA TYR A 77 8.12 9.89 -6.64
C TYR A 77 6.83 9.10 -6.38
N PHE A 78 6.54 8.81 -5.10
CA PHE A 78 5.34 8.06 -4.72
C PHE A 78 4.10 8.95 -4.61
N GLY A 79 4.24 10.23 -4.28
CA GLY A 79 3.11 11.17 -4.32
C GLY A 79 2.54 11.36 -5.73
N GLU A 80 3.39 11.34 -6.76
CA GLU A 80 2.95 11.40 -8.17
C GLU A 80 2.35 10.09 -8.70
N ARG A 81 2.60 8.97 -8.02
CA ARG A 81 2.20 7.62 -8.45
C ARG A 81 1.09 7.05 -7.60
N PHE A 82 0.73 7.69 -6.50
CA PHE A 82 -0.39 7.27 -5.68
C PHE A 82 -1.67 7.37 -6.51
N ASN A 83 -2.31 6.23 -6.75
CA ASN A 83 -3.43 6.15 -7.68
C ASN A 83 -4.80 6.34 -6.99
N GLY A 84 -4.80 6.65 -5.69
CA GLY A 84 -6.01 6.86 -4.91
C GLY A 84 -6.70 5.59 -4.42
N ARG A 85 -6.18 4.40 -4.72
CA ARG A 85 -6.72 3.15 -4.18
C ARG A 85 -6.17 2.91 -2.77
N VAL A 86 -7.09 2.69 -1.84
CA VAL A 86 -6.80 2.33 -0.45
C VAL A 86 -7.68 1.15 -0.04
N LYS A 87 -7.07 0.16 0.62
CA LYS A 87 -7.74 -1.04 1.14
C LYS A 87 -7.52 -1.20 2.63
N ARG A 88 -8.59 -1.49 3.38
CA ARG A 88 -8.54 -1.87 4.79
C ARG A 88 -8.92 -3.35 4.93
N PHE A 89 -8.12 -4.05 5.72
CA PHE A 89 -8.27 -5.47 6.04
C PHE A 89 -8.58 -5.65 7.52
#